data_AF-A0A511DVH3-F1
#
_entry.id   AF-A0A511DVH3-F1
#
_cell.length_a   1.000
_cell.length_b   1.000
_cell.length_c   1.000
_cell.angle_alpha   90.00
_cell.angle_beta   90.00
_cell.angle_gamma   90.00
#
_symmetry.space_group_name_H-M   'P 1'
#
loop_
_entity.id
_entity.type
_entity.pdbx_description
1 polymer ?
#
loop_
_entity_poly.entity_id
_entity_poly.type
_entity_poly.pdbx_seq_one_letter_code
_entity_poly.pdbx_strand_id
1 'polypeptide(L)'
;MKKLFLLALVTLGLATATSFPVSASTTTATAQTTAASANSSYVWTKYLSRNTAVAYHAKSRSAVYLWNATHTKRLHNLKNYPNTTWYVKNSVVMQRGNKRHVYYEVFNYGNNSDGFIWRGYLTKGVNPSQRALASKSVIKLSSERSLQFFEDNLTTLASLPQSQFQKLVSDQAAAKLTKSVADEKLNSMAKILATQDISTRDAAVKAGVSNAKTASFTVKEVDPKTMTGYYSYWSKYRTTNALRYYAANVASHVSTMTANSGNGHYGLYIVPDKTAKTWKPKITIVAD
;
A
#
# COMPACT_ATOMS: atom_id res chain seq x y z
N MET A 1 -16.97 -20.48 36.24
CA MET A 1 -16.63 -19.36 37.15
C MET A 1 -16.74 -18.06 36.34
N LYS A 2 -17.94 -17.58 36.01
CA LYS A 2 -18.74 -16.58 36.76
C LYS A 2 -17.90 -15.47 37.39
N LYS A 3 -17.95 -14.25 36.83
CA LYS A 3 -18.34 -13.02 37.55
C LYS A 3 -19.04 -12.05 36.59
N LEU A 4 -20.38 -11.98 36.73
CA LEU A 4 -21.20 -10.85 36.31
C LEU A 4 -20.94 -9.68 37.30
N PHE A 5 -20.99 -8.45 36.80
CA PHE A 5 -21.27 -7.28 37.64
C PHE A 5 -22.61 -6.69 37.22
N LEU A 6 -23.54 -6.72 38.17
CA LEU A 6 -24.83 -6.04 38.24
C LEU A 6 -24.67 -4.88 39.23
N LEU A 7 -25.16 -3.68 38.89
CA LEU A 7 -25.58 -2.61 39.82
C LEU A 7 -26.07 -1.43 38.96
N ALA A 8 -27.13 -0.68 39.26
CA ALA A 8 -28.39 -0.86 39.96
C ALA A 8 -29.28 0.32 39.48
N LEU A 9 -30.57 0.07 39.29
CA LEU A 9 -31.59 1.08 39.01
C LEU A 9 -31.90 1.85 40.30
N VAL A 10 -31.94 3.19 40.24
CA VAL A 10 -32.67 4.02 41.23
C VAL A 10 -33.62 4.93 40.45
N THR A 11 -34.86 4.92 40.90
CA THR A 11 -36.06 5.49 40.28
C THR A 11 -36.46 6.83 40.90
N LEU A 12 -37.20 7.59 40.07
CA LEU A 12 -38.31 8.51 40.41
C LEU A 12 -38.03 9.85 41.13
N GLY A 13 -38.26 10.93 40.38
CA GLY A 13 -38.67 12.25 40.88
C GLY A 13 -39.62 12.89 39.85
N LEU A 14 -40.88 13.12 40.26
CA LEU A 14 -42.01 13.60 39.47
C LEU A 14 -42.52 14.91 40.10
N ALA A 15 -42.67 16.01 39.32
CA ALA A 15 -43.60 17.15 39.53
C ALA A 15 -43.20 18.34 38.61
N THR A 16 -43.91 18.58 37.49
CA THR A 16 -45.03 19.52 37.24
C THR A 16 -44.66 20.94 36.79
N ALA A 17 -45.11 21.24 35.56
CA ALA A 17 -45.85 22.43 35.12
C ALA A 17 -45.13 23.72 34.66
N THR A 18 -45.54 24.11 33.44
CA THR A 18 -45.67 25.45 32.83
C THR A 18 -44.43 26.28 32.56
N SER A 19 -44.03 26.36 31.28
CA SER A 19 -44.28 27.54 30.43
C SER A 19 -43.52 27.37 29.11
N PHE A 20 -44.22 27.48 27.98
CA PHE A 20 -43.59 27.66 26.68
C PHE A 20 -42.94 29.05 26.62
N PRO A 21 -41.72 29.14 26.11
CA PRO A 21 -41.50 30.08 25.01
C PRO A 21 -40.88 29.41 23.80
N VAL A 22 -41.48 29.71 22.64
CA VAL A 22 -40.89 29.56 21.32
C VAL A 22 -39.53 30.24 21.31
N SER A 23 -38.48 29.51 20.93
CA SER A 23 -37.19 30.09 20.57
C SER A 23 -36.58 29.26 19.45
N ALA A 24 -36.25 29.97 18.38
CA ALA A 24 -35.78 29.46 17.11
C ALA A 24 -34.66 28.42 17.29
N SER A 25 -34.82 27.28 16.65
CA SER A 25 -33.76 26.29 16.49
C SER A 25 -32.71 26.84 15.51
N THR A 26 -31.76 27.62 16.04
CA THR A 26 -30.47 27.81 15.38
C THR A 26 -29.71 26.51 15.50
N THR A 27 -29.74 25.70 14.43
CA THR A 27 -28.84 24.57 14.22
C THR A 27 -27.42 25.12 14.12
N THR A 28 -26.74 25.26 15.26
CA THR A 28 -25.29 25.37 15.31
C THR A 28 -24.71 24.12 14.66
N ALA A 29 -24.20 24.29 13.44
CA ALA A 29 -23.40 23.30 12.76
C ALA A 29 -22.13 23.05 13.60
N THR A 30 -22.14 22.02 14.44
CA THR A 30 -20.91 21.43 14.95
C THR A 30 -20.17 20.89 13.75
N ALA A 31 -19.15 21.63 13.31
CA ALA A 31 -18.15 21.14 12.38
C ALA A 31 -17.61 19.83 12.94
N GLN A 32 -18.03 18.72 12.35
CA GLN A 32 -17.49 17.41 12.64
C GLN A 32 -16.09 17.39 12.04
N THR A 33 -15.12 17.91 12.81
CA THR A 33 -13.71 17.63 12.58
C THR A 33 -13.57 16.13 12.62
N THR A 34 -13.44 15.54 11.44
CA THR A 34 -12.99 14.16 11.27
C THR A 34 -11.58 14.08 11.84
N ALA A 35 -11.50 13.77 13.13
CA ALA A 35 -10.27 13.30 13.72
C ALA A 35 -9.86 12.07 12.91
N ALA A 36 -8.88 12.26 12.03
CA ALA A 36 -8.28 11.19 11.27
C ALA A 36 -7.80 10.16 12.30
N SER A 37 -8.51 9.02 12.38
CA SER A 37 -8.10 7.90 13.20
C SER A 37 -6.69 7.52 12.77
N ALA A 38 -5.71 7.89 13.59
CA ALA A 38 -4.31 7.64 13.35
C ALA A 38 -4.14 6.12 13.42
N ASN A 39 -4.19 5.48 12.25
CA ASN A 39 -4.02 4.05 12.12
C ASN A 39 -2.69 3.68 12.79
N SER A 40 -2.75 2.92 13.88
CA SER A 40 -1.59 2.58 14.72
C SER A 40 -0.64 1.57 14.05
N SER A 41 -1.06 1.07 12.88
CA SER A 41 -0.32 0.15 12.02
C SER A 41 0.71 0.86 11.15
N TYR A 42 1.77 0.14 10.77
CA TYR A 42 2.74 0.66 9.82
C TYR A 42 2.15 0.67 8.41
N VAL A 43 2.36 1.78 7.71
CA VAL A 43 1.95 1.94 6.32
C VAL A 43 3.16 2.14 5.41
N TRP A 44 3.17 1.48 4.26
CA TRP A 44 4.19 1.69 3.24
C TRP A 44 3.89 2.98 2.49
N THR A 45 4.92 3.81 2.30
CA THR A 45 4.76 5.13 1.65
C THR A 45 5.72 5.37 0.51
N LYS A 46 6.86 4.67 0.51
CA LYS A 46 7.80 4.63 -0.61
C LYS A 46 8.42 3.24 -0.66
N TYR A 47 8.73 2.80 -1.86
CA TYR A 47 9.36 1.51 -2.09
C TYR A 47 10.44 1.68 -3.17
N LEU A 48 11.64 1.21 -2.87
CA LEU A 48 12.78 1.23 -3.76
C LEU A 48 13.40 -0.17 -3.77
N SER A 49 13.36 -0.79 -4.93
CA SER A 49 14.02 -2.06 -5.19
C SER A 49 15.42 -1.87 -5.75
N ARG A 50 16.33 -2.79 -5.44
CA ARG A 50 17.71 -2.80 -5.93
C ARG A 50 17.88 -3.93 -6.93
N ASN A 51 18.65 -3.68 -7.99
CA ASN A 51 19.10 -4.71 -8.94
C ASN A 51 20.27 -5.56 -8.42
N THR A 52 20.81 -5.20 -7.25
CA THR A 52 21.92 -5.88 -6.59
C THR A 52 21.61 -6.04 -5.10
N ALA A 53 22.03 -7.16 -4.56
CA ALA A 53 21.97 -7.43 -3.13
C ALA A 53 23.24 -6.89 -2.46
N VAL A 54 23.07 -5.96 -1.51
CA VAL A 54 24.20 -5.35 -0.81
C VAL A 54 24.34 -6.00 0.56
N ALA A 55 25.56 -6.40 0.93
CA ALA A 55 25.86 -7.02 2.21
C ALA A 55 25.77 -6.01 3.36
N TYR A 56 25.16 -6.45 4.44
CA TYR A 56 25.08 -5.79 5.73
C TYR A 56 25.25 -6.82 6.83
N HIS A 57 25.54 -6.36 8.05
CA HIS A 57 25.52 -7.20 9.24
C HIS A 57 24.89 -6.43 10.41
N ALA A 58 24.52 -7.16 11.46
CA ALA A 58 23.98 -6.54 12.67
C ALA A 58 25.01 -5.59 13.28
N LYS A 59 24.58 -4.36 13.63
CA LYS A 59 25.44 -3.36 14.29
C LYS A 59 25.85 -3.80 15.70
N SER A 60 24.99 -4.53 16.39
CA SER A 60 25.25 -5.05 17.73
C SER A 60 24.62 -6.43 17.89
N ARG A 61 24.97 -7.14 18.97
CA ARG A 61 24.37 -8.43 19.36
C ARG A 61 23.04 -8.29 20.13
N SER A 62 22.46 -7.10 20.13
CA SER A 62 21.20 -6.81 20.82
C SER A 62 20.02 -7.57 20.20
N ALA A 63 18.97 -7.76 20.99
CA ALA A 63 17.72 -8.35 20.52
C ALA A 63 16.98 -7.39 19.58
N VAL A 64 17.29 -7.47 18.29
CA VAL A 64 16.60 -6.75 17.21
C VAL A 64 15.92 -7.75 16.28
N TYR A 65 14.75 -7.39 15.74
CA TYR A 65 13.89 -8.34 15.05
C TYR A 65 13.76 -8.04 13.56
N LEU A 66 13.67 -9.10 12.76
CA LEU A 66 13.05 -9.05 11.44
C LEU A 66 11.54 -9.14 11.60
N TRP A 67 10.83 -8.30 10.87
CA TRP A 67 9.37 -8.24 10.86
C TRP A 67 8.82 -8.64 9.50
N ASN A 68 7.56 -9.06 9.46
CA ASN A 68 6.82 -9.15 8.21
C ASN A 68 6.59 -7.75 7.59
N ALA A 69 6.18 -7.70 6.33
CA ALA A 69 6.00 -6.45 5.59
C ALA A 69 5.09 -5.42 6.28
N THR A 70 4.05 -5.88 6.99
CA THR A 70 3.08 -5.02 7.68
C THR A 70 3.45 -4.72 9.14
N HIS A 71 4.61 -5.18 9.63
CA HIS A 71 5.08 -4.99 11.01
C HIS A 71 4.08 -5.48 12.09
N THR A 72 3.34 -6.54 11.78
CA THR A 72 2.41 -7.18 12.72
C THR A 72 2.98 -8.44 13.36
N LYS A 73 4.03 -9.04 12.77
CA LYS A 73 4.64 -10.28 13.24
C LYS A 73 6.17 -10.20 13.22
N ARG A 74 6.80 -10.60 14.34
CA ARG A 74 8.25 -10.84 14.43
C ARG A 74 8.54 -12.20 13.79
N LEU A 75 9.47 -12.22 12.84
CA LEU A 75 9.87 -13.42 12.10
C LEU A 75 11.13 -14.03 12.70
N HIS A 76 12.16 -13.19 12.91
CA HIS A 76 13.48 -13.62 13.39
C HIS A 76 14.04 -12.63 14.40
N ASN A 77 14.94 -13.09 15.26
CA ASN A 77 15.70 -12.25 16.18
C ASN A 77 17.19 -12.34 15.83
N LEU A 78 17.82 -11.22 15.46
CA LEU A 78 19.22 -11.17 14.99
C LEU A 78 20.23 -11.61 16.05
N LYS A 79 19.86 -11.61 17.34
CA LYS A 79 20.72 -12.17 18.39
C LYS A 79 21.04 -13.66 18.17
N ASN A 80 20.13 -14.38 17.50
CA ASN A 80 20.30 -15.79 17.14
C ASN A 80 21.11 -15.99 15.85
N TYR A 81 21.54 -14.89 15.21
CA TYR A 81 22.28 -14.87 13.94
C TYR A 81 23.55 -14.00 14.07
N PRO A 82 24.41 -14.21 15.10
CA PRO A 82 25.51 -13.28 15.42
C PRO A 82 26.57 -13.21 14.32
N ASN A 83 26.72 -14.28 13.54
CA ASN A 83 27.73 -14.41 12.49
C ASN A 83 27.12 -14.27 11.08
N THR A 84 25.92 -13.71 10.95
CA THR A 84 25.22 -13.66 9.66
C THR A 84 25.52 -12.37 8.90
N THR A 85 25.80 -12.52 7.60
CA THR A 85 25.68 -11.45 6.61
C THR A 85 24.26 -11.43 6.03
N TRP A 86 23.61 -10.29 6.14
CA TRP A 86 22.29 -10.00 5.62
C TRP A 86 22.40 -9.25 4.30
N TYR A 87 21.68 -9.71 3.29
CA TYR A 87 21.70 -9.09 1.97
C TYR A 87 20.44 -8.24 1.79
N VAL A 88 20.63 -6.93 1.62
CA VAL A 88 19.53 -5.99 1.40
C VAL A 88 19.13 -6.04 -0.06
N LYS A 89 17.88 -6.45 -0.32
CA LYS A 89 17.30 -6.47 -1.68
C LYS A 89 16.43 -5.24 -1.95
N ASN A 90 15.67 -4.78 -0.96
CA ASN A 90 14.77 -3.63 -1.11
C ASN A 90 14.89 -2.66 0.07
N SER A 91 14.42 -1.44 -0.14
CA SER A 91 14.21 -0.46 0.92
C SER A 91 12.83 0.15 0.84
N VAL A 92 12.20 0.31 1.99
CA VAL A 92 10.84 0.84 2.10
C VAL A 92 10.79 1.92 3.14
N VAL A 93 10.03 2.97 2.87
CA VAL A 93 9.69 3.96 3.89
C VAL A 93 8.38 3.51 4.51
N MET A 94 8.46 3.07 5.76
CA MET A 94 7.27 2.77 6.56
C MET A 94 6.98 3.94 7.49
N GLN A 95 5.70 4.27 7.60
CA GLN A 95 5.18 5.35 8.40
C GLN A 95 4.28 4.79 9.50
N ARG A 96 4.39 5.35 10.71
CA ARG A 96 3.46 5.09 11.83
C ARG A 96 3.13 6.42 12.49
N GLY A 97 1.87 6.86 12.38
CA GLY A 97 1.51 8.25 12.68
C GLY A 97 2.34 9.21 11.82
N ASN A 98 3.00 10.19 12.46
CA ASN A 98 3.86 11.17 11.78
C ASN A 98 5.32 10.72 11.61
N LYS A 99 5.70 9.56 12.18
CA LYS A 99 7.08 9.07 12.14
C LYS A 99 7.31 8.21 10.90
N ARG A 100 8.39 8.49 10.18
CA ARG A 100 8.80 7.77 8.96
C ARG A 100 10.20 7.23 9.13
N HIS A 101 10.37 5.94 8.83
CA HIS A 101 11.68 5.31 8.85
C HIS A 101 11.91 4.46 7.62
N VAL A 102 13.19 4.35 7.23
CA VAL A 102 13.62 3.46 6.16
C VAL A 102 13.90 2.09 6.76
N TYR A 103 13.23 1.09 6.22
CA TYR A 103 13.46 -0.32 6.51
C TYR A 103 14.10 -0.98 5.30
N TYR A 104 14.98 -1.93 5.58
CA TYR A 104 15.53 -2.80 4.57
C TYR A 104 14.80 -4.13 4.62
N GLU A 105 14.46 -4.64 3.44
CA GLU A 105 14.12 -6.04 3.26
C GLU A 105 15.44 -6.80 3.08
N VAL A 106 15.70 -7.71 4.01
CA VAL A 106 16.93 -8.51 4.05
C VAL A 106 16.63 -9.98 3.87
N PHE A 107 17.61 -10.71 3.37
CA PHE A 107 17.60 -12.16 3.35
C PHE A 107 19.00 -12.72 3.67
N ASN A 108 19.06 -13.98 4.07
CA ASN A 108 20.30 -14.73 4.26
C ASN A 108 20.35 -15.94 3.30
N TYR A 109 21.46 -16.10 2.58
CA TYR A 109 21.68 -17.21 1.63
C TYR A 109 21.71 -18.59 2.30
N GLY A 110 22.16 -18.70 3.55
CA GLY A 110 22.44 -19.99 4.19
C GLY A 110 21.21 -20.70 4.76
N ASN A 111 20.12 -19.99 5.04
CA ASN A 111 18.98 -20.56 5.77
C ASN A 111 17.61 -19.99 5.36
N ASN A 112 17.54 -19.24 4.26
CA ASN A 112 16.32 -18.62 3.74
C ASN A 112 15.57 -17.72 4.76
N SER A 113 16.23 -17.25 5.82
CA SER A 113 15.61 -16.28 6.73
C SER A 113 15.54 -14.91 6.06
N ASP A 114 14.37 -14.28 6.11
CA ASP A 114 14.11 -12.98 5.48
C ASP A 114 13.17 -12.10 6.32
N GLY A 115 13.05 -10.84 5.91
CA GLY A 115 12.09 -9.89 6.49
C GLY A 115 12.58 -8.46 6.50
N PHE A 116 11.84 -7.61 7.20
CA PHE A 116 12.05 -6.17 7.26
C PHE A 116 12.72 -5.77 8.57
N ILE A 117 13.73 -4.92 8.48
CA ILE A 117 14.44 -4.37 9.63
C ILE A 117 14.75 -2.89 9.45
N TRP A 118 14.67 -2.13 10.53
CA TRP A 118 15.07 -0.73 10.49
C TRP A 118 16.53 -0.60 10.10
N ARG A 119 16.82 0.25 9.11
CA ARG A 119 18.18 0.34 8.53
C ARG A 119 19.27 0.66 9.57
N GLY A 120 18.92 1.36 10.65
CA GLY A 120 19.87 1.80 11.66
C GLY A 120 20.40 0.69 12.57
N TYR A 121 19.81 -0.51 12.53
CA TYR A 121 20.32 -1.71 13.21
C TYR A 121 21.38 -2.47 12.40
N LEU A 122 21.65 -2.02 11.17
CA LEU A 122 22.59 -2.66 10.28
C LEU A 122 23.79 -1.76 10.00
N THR A 123 24.94 -2.41 9.81
CA THR A 123 26.16 -1.80 9.31
C THR A 123 26.44 -2.39 7.94
N LYS A 124 26.82 -1.55 6.96
CA LYS A 124 27.10 -1.99 5.59
C LYS A 124 28.41 -2.79 5.58
N GLY A 125 28.41 -3.91 4.86
CA GLY A 125 29.57 -4.79 4.74
C GLY A 125 29.25 -6.24 5.08
N VAL A 126 30.18 -7.12 4.72
CA VAL A 126 30.14 -8.53 5.13
C VAL A 126 30.44 -8.62 6.63
N ASN A 127 29.78 -9.54 7.33
CA ASN A 127 30.05 -9.75 8.75
C ASN A 127 31.52 -10.19 8.95
N PRO A 128 32.32 -9.50 9.80
CA PRO A 128 33.74 -9.84 10.00
C PRO A 128 34.00 -11.27 10.50
N SER A 129 33.02 -11.90 11.16
CA SER A 129 33.13 -13.29 11.62
C SER A 129 32.91 -14.31 10.49
N GLN A 130 32.35 -13.91 9.34
CA GLN A 130 32.23 -14.74 8.15
C GLN A 130 33.47 -14.59 7.26
N ARG A 131 34.59 -15.14 7.73
CA ARG A 131 35.89 -15.07 7.02
C ARG A 131 35.89 -15.77 5.65
N ALA A 132 34.93 -16.66 5.37
CA ALA A 132 34.88 -17.45 4.13
C ALA A 132 34.00 -16.87 2.98
N LEU A 133 33.29 -15.74 3.18
CA LEU A 133 32.41 -15.13 2.17
C LEU A 133 32.76 -13.66 1.84
N ALA A 134 33.97 -13.23 2.20
CA ALA A 134 34.48 -11.87 2.00
C ALA A 134 34.48 -11.39 0.53
N SER A 135 34.16 -12.25 -0.44
CA SER A 135 34.24 -11.97 -1.87
C SER A 135 33.06 -11.18 -2.47
N LYS A 136 31.96 -10.90 -1.76
CA LYS A 136 30.83 -10.14 -2.37
C LYS A 136 30.09 -9.20 -1.42
N SER A 137 30.71 -8.05 -1.12
CA SER A 137 30.01 -6.90 -0.52
C SER A 137 28.79 -6.44 -1.34
N VAL A 138 28.79 -6.76 -2.63
CA VAL A 138 27.68 -6.64 -3.57
C VAL A 138 27.55 -7.94 -4.36
N ILE A 139 26.38 -8.55 -4.35
CA ILE A 139 26.07 -9.73 -5.17
C ILE A 139 25.21 -9.30 -6.35
N LYS A 140 25.70 -9.55 -7.57
CA LYS A 140 24.85 -9.63 -8.76
C LYS A 140 23.97 -10.86 -8.62
N LEU A 141 22.67 -10.65 -8.65
CA LEU A 141 21.70 -11.73 -8.55
C LEU A 141 21.69 -12.54 -9.86
N SER A 142 21.54 -13.86 -9.77
CA SER A 142 21.24 -14.67 -10.96
C SER A 142 19.87 -14.28 -11.52
N SER A 143 19.58 -14.69 -12.77
CA SER A 143 18.26 -14.48 -13.38
C SER A 143 17.15 -15.11 -12.53
N GLU A 144 17.37 -16.34 -12.05
CA GLU A 144 16.43 -17.10 -11.23
C GLU A 144 16.17 -16.38 -9.90
N ARG A 145 17.22 -15.83 -9.26
CA ARG A 145 17.05 -15.10 -8.00
C ARG A 145 16.42 -13.73 -8.18
N SER A 146 16.73 -13.06 -9.28
CA SER A 146 16.06 -11.81 -9.64
C SER A 146 14.58 -12.02 -9.92
N LEU A 147 14.23 -13.17 -10.52
CA LEU A 147 12.85 -13.55 -10.74
C LEU A 147 12.14 -13.89 -9.42
N GLN A 148 12.75 -14.72 -8.57
CA GLN A 148 12.21 -15.04 -7.26
C GLN A 148 11.92 -13.78 -6.44
N PHE A 149 12.85 -12.80 -6.43
CA PHE A 149 12.62 -11.54 -5.73
C PHE A 149 11.49 -10.71 -6.33
N PHE A 150 11.38 -10.71 -7.66
CA PHE A 150 10.25 -10.07 -8.30
C PHE A 150 8.94 -10.71 -7.82
N GLU A 151 8.83 -12.04 -7.81
CA GLU A 151 7.66 -12.80 -7.34
C GLU A 151 7.34 -12.59 -5.85
N ASP A 152 8.36 -12.57 -4.98
CA ASP A 152 8.22 -12.25 -3.55
C ASP A 152 7.64 -10.84 -3.38
N ASN A 153 8.06 -9.90 -4.23
CA ASN A 153 7.60 -8.53 -4.20
C ASN A 153 6.16 -8.40 -4.72
N LEU A 154 5.77 -9.20 -5.72
CA LEU A 154 4.36 -9.34 -6.12
C LEU A 154 3.52 -9.79 -4.92
N THR A 155 3.96 -10.86 -4.26
CA THR A 155 3.26 -11.47 -3.11
C THR A 155 3.15 -10.49 -1.95
N THR A 156 4.24 -9.77 -1.65
CA THR A 156 4.27 -8.76 -0.59
C THR A 156 3.29 -7.62 -0.88
N LEU A 157 3.29 -7.08 -2.10
CA LEU A 157 2.39 -5.99 -2.49
C LEU A 157 0.93 -6.44 -2.47
N ALA A 158 0.61 -7.64 -2.97
CA ALA A 158 -0.74 -8.20 -2.93
C ALA A 158 -1.25 -8.45 -1.50
N SER A 159 -0.34 -8.70 -0.56
CA SER A 159 -0.65 -8.94 0.85
C SER A 159 -0.85 -7.65 1.66
N LEU A 160 -0.53 -6.47 1.10
CA LEU A 160 -0.76 -5.21 1.80
C LEU A 160 -2.27 -4.97 2.01
N PRO A 161 -2.65 -4.18 3.05
CA PRO A 161 -4.00 -3.66 3.14
C PRO A 161 -4.38 -2.92 1.85
N GLN A 162 -5.62 -3.11 1.37
CA GLN A 162 -6.06 -2.58 0.08
C GLN A 162 -5.78 -1.09 -0.08
N SER A 163 -6.06 -0.28 0.95
CA SER A 163 -5.81 1.16 0.94
C SER A 163 -4.34 1.51 0.75
N GLN A 164 -3.42 0.74 1.34
CA GLN A 164 -1.98 0.93 1.16
C GLN A 164 -1.53 0.54 -0.25
N PHE A 165 -2.02 -0.61 -0.75
CA PHE A 165 -1.73 -1.06 -2.10
C PHE A 165 -2.20 -0.04 -3.15
N GLN A 166 -3.47 0.37 -3.07
CA GLN A 166 -4.05 1.38 -3.96
C GLN A 166 -3.21 2.64 -3.94
N LYS A 167 -2.94 3.21 -2.75
CA LYS A 167 -2.17 4.45 -2.64
C LYS A 167 -0.78 4.34 -3.26
N LEU A 168 -0.04 3.27 -2.99
CA LEU A 168 1.29 3.07 -3.55
C LEU A 168 1.27 3.01 -5.07
N VAL A 169 0.33 2.26 -5.65
CA VAL A 169 0.24 2.13 -7.11
C VAL A 169 -0.23 3.44 -7.74
N SER A 170 -1.24 4.10 -7.17
CA SER A 170 -1.76 5.40 -7.63
C SER A 170 -0.68 6.49 -7.59
N ASP A 171 0.05 6.64 -6.47
CA ASP A 171 1.11 7.64 -6.33
C ASP A 171 2.22 7.42 -7.39
N GLN A 172 2.60 6.16 -7.64
CA GLN A 172 3.64 5.82 -8.62
C GLN A 172 3.15 5.94 -10.07
N ALA A 173 1.87 5.69 -10.34
CA ALA A 173 1.26 5.88 -11.65
C ALA A 173 1.13 7.38 -11.98
N ALA A 174 0.65 8.19 -11.03
CA ALA A 174 0.54 9.64 -11.16
C ALA A 174 1.90 10.29 -11.50
N ALA A 175 2.99 9.82 -10.88
CA ALA A 175 4.34 10.28 -11.20
C ALA A 175 4.79 10.03 -12.65
N LYS A 176 4.07 9.18 -13.40
CA LYS A 176 4.32 8.89 -14.83
C LYS A 176 3.35 9.64 -15.77
N LEU A 177 2.27 10.19 -15.23
CA LEU A 177 1.18 10.81 -15.98
C LEU A 177 1.36 12.34 -15.99
N THR A 178 2.20 12.83 -16.90
CA THR A 178 2.50 14.28 -16.99
C THR A 178 1.40 15.09 -17.68
N LYS A 179 0.49 14.44 -18.41
CA LYS A 179 -0.60 15.06 -19.17
C LYS A 179 -1.99 14.74 -18.64
N SER A 180 -2.09 13.96 -17.55
CA SER A 180 -3.37 13.52 -17.00
C SER A 180 -3.47 13.97 -15.56
N VAL A 181 -4.65 14.44 -15.16
CA VAL A 181 -4.87 15.03 -13.84
C VAL A 181 -5.70 14.08 -12.99
N ALA A 182 -5.20 13.73 -11.80
CA ALA A 182 -5.96 12.89 -10.87
C ALA A 182 -7.10 13.70 -10.23
N ASP A 183 -8.29 13.13 -10.15
CA ASP A 183 -9.46 13.73 -9.51
C ASP A 183 -10.02 12.80 -8.40
N GLU A 184 -10.22 13.37 -7.21
CA GLU A 184 -10.68 12.62 -6.03
C GLU A 184 -12.14 12.16 -6.12
N LYS A 185 -13.00 12.95 -6.78
CA LYS A 185 -14.40 12.59 -7.02
C LYS A 185 -14.46 11.48 -8.06
N LEU A 186 -13.66 11.55 -9.13
CA LEU A 186 -13.55 10.45 -10.08
C LEU A 186 -12.96 9.17 -9.42
N ASN A 187 -12.01 9.29 -8.48
CA ASN A 187 -11.54 8.13 -7.70
C ASN A 187 -12.69 7.50 -6.88
N SER A 188 -13.54 8.33 -6.28
CA SER A 188 -14.71 7.88 -5.54
C SER A 188 -15.73 7.21 -6.47
N MET A 189 -15.95 7.78 -7.65
CA MET A 189 -16.80 7.20 -8.69
C MET A 189 -16.29 5.84 -9.17
N ALA A 190 -14.99 5.72 -9.48
CA ALA A 190 -14.37 4.47 -9.88
C ALA A 190 -14.54 3.38 -8.81
N LYS A 191 -14.41 3.74 -7.52
CA LYS A 191 -14.66 2.83 -6.41
C LYS A 191 -16.12 2.39 -6.33
N ILE A 192 -17.07 3.30 -6.50
CA ILE A 192 -18.50 2.99 -6.47
C ILE A 192 -18.83 2.00 -7.58
N LEU A 193 -18.43 2.29 -8.82
CA LEU A 193 -18.65 1.41 -9.98
C LEU A 193 -18.03 0.03 -9.78
N ALA A 194 -16.84 -0.04 -9.18
CA ALA A 194 -16.16 -1.31 -8.93
C ALA A 194 -16.80 -2.16 -7.81
N THR A 195 -17.71 -1.60 -7.00
CA THR A 195 -18.22 -2.25 -5.79
C THR A 195 -19.74 -2.35 -5.72
N GLN A 196 -20.45 -1.67 -6.62
CA GLN A 196 -21.91 -1.58 -6.62
C GLN A 196 -22.41 -1.74 -8.05
N ASP A 197 -23.57 -2.40 -8.19
CA ASP A 197 -24.32 -2.43 -9.44
C ASP A 197 -25.13 -1.14 -9.56
N ILE A 198 -24.57 -0.16 -10.26
CA ILE A 198 -25.11 1.21 -10.34
C ILE A 198 -24.70 1.86 -11.66
N SER A 199 -25.57 2.71 -12.21
CA SER A 199 -25.28 3.42 -13.45
C SER A 199 -24.12 4.41 -13.30
N THR A 200 -23.40 4.69 -14.40
CA THR A 200 -22.32 5.67 -14.44
C THR A 200 -22.74 7.04 -13.92
N ARG A 201 -23.96 7.49 -14.27
CA ARG A 201 -24.48 8.79 -13.82
C ARG A 201 -24.75 8.81 -12.32
N ASP A 202 -25.37 7.76 -11.78
CA ASP A 202 -25.69 7.70 -10.36
C ASP A 202 -24.42 7.54 -9.50
N ALA A 203 -23.42 6.81 -10.02
CA ALA A 203 -22.10 6.75 -9.41
C ALA A 203 -21.42 8.12 -9.35
N ALA A 204 -21.50 8.91 -10.43
CA ALA A 204 -20.96 10.28 -10.49
C ALA A 204 -21.67 11.21 -9.48
N VAL A 205 -23.00 11.14 -9.38
CA VAL A 205 -23.79 11.89 -8.38
C VAL A 205 -23.36 11.51 -6.97
N LYS A 206 -23.28 10.21 -6.67
CA LYS A 206 -22.89 9.69 -5.35
C LYS A 206 -21.44 10.02 -4.99
N ALA A 207 -20.58 10.15 -5.98
CA ALA A 207 -19.20 10.60 -5.83
C ALA A 207 -19.05 12.14 -5.70
N GLY A 208 -20.14 12.89 -5.87
CA GLY A 208 -20.15 14.35 -5.79
C GLY A 208 -19.51 15.06 -7.00
N VAL A 209 -19.45 14.39 -8.16
CA VAL A 209 -18.94 14.98 -9.40
C VAL A 209 -19.85 16.13 -9.85
N SER A 210 -19.24 17.26 -10.19
CA SER A 210 -19.98 18.43 -10.67
C SER A 210 -20.61 18.12 -12.03
N ASN A 211 -21.81 18.63 -12.31
CA ASN A 211 -22.51 18.42 -13.58
C ASN A 211 -22.69 16.93 -13.97
N ALA A 212 -22.76 16.02 -12.98
CA ALA A 212 -22.85 14.57 -13.18
C ALA A 212 -23.98 14.10 -14.12
N LYS A 213 -25.03 14.91 -14.30
CA LYS A 213 -26.15 14.62 -15.19
C LYS A 213 -25.87 14.95 -16.66
N THR A 214 -24.94 15.85 -16.94
CA THR A 214 -24.64 16.37 -18.29
C THR A 214 -23.23 16.02 -18.76
N ALA A 215 -22.32 15.65 -17.84
CA ALA A 215 -20.98 15.20 -18.17
C ALA A 215 -21.00 13.78 -18.78
N SER A 216 -20.09 13.55 -19.73
CA SER A 216 -19.86 12.24 -20.34
C SER A 216 -18.65 11.59 -19.70
N PHE A 217 -18.78 10.33 -19.27
CA PHE A 217 -17.70 9.60 -18.63
C PHE A 217 -17.34 8.36 -19.44
N THR A 218 -16.05 8.14 -19.65
CA THR A 218 -15.54 6.88 -20.18
C THR A 218 -15.08 6.00 -19.02
N VAL A 219 -15.68 4.83 -18.88
CA VAL A 219 -15.35 3.86 -17.84
C VAL A 219 -14.65 2.67 -18.48
N LYS A 220 -13.52 2.24 -17.89
CA LYS A 220 -12.82 1.03 -18.30
C LYS A 220 -12.55 0.15 -17.10
N GLU A 221 -13.04 -1.07 -17.16
CA GLU A 221 -12.60 -2.14 -16.30
C GLU A 221 -11.45 -2.88 -16.99
N VAL A 222 -10.26 -2.80 -16.42
CA VAL A 222 -9.12 -3.58 -16.90
C VAL A 222 -9.22 -4.96 -16.26
N ASP A 223 -9.61 -5.95 -17.06
CA ASP A 223 -9.58 -7.34 -16.62
C ASP A 223 -8.13 -7.70 -16.30
N PRO A 224 -7.85 -8.20 -15.08
CA PRO A 224 -6.53 -8.68 -14.72
C PRO A 224 -5.90 -9.68 -15.70
N LYS A 225 -6.70 -10.48 -16.41
CA LYS A 225 -6.22 -11.38 -17.46
C LYS A 225 -5.59 -10.63 -18.63
N THR A 226 -5.94 -9.37 -18.85
CA THR A 226 -5.35 -8.52 -19.90
C THR A 226 -4.03 -7.88 -19.47
N MET A 227 -3.73 -7.85 -18.17
CA MET A 227 -2.43 -7.45 -17.64
C MET A 227 -1.42 -8.61 -17.75
N THR A 228 -1.19 -9.09 -18.98
CA THR A 228 -0.24 -10.17 -19.27
C THR A 228 1.19 -9.64 -19.45
N GLY A 229 2.15 -10.56 -19.50
CA GLY A 229 3.52 -10.21 -19.90
C GLY A 229 4.42 -9.66 -18.79
N TYR A 230 4.13 -9.93 -17.52
CA TYR A 230 5.04 -9.54 -16.43
C TYR A 230 6.42 -10.20 -16.58
N TYR A 231 6.49 -11.46 -17.04
CA TYR A 231 7.77 -12.11 -17.35
C TYR A 231 8.49 -11.42 -18.51
N SER A 232 7.76 -11.00 -19.54
CA SER A 232 8.35 -10.25 -20.67
C SER A 232 8.86 -8.88 -20.22
N TYR A 233 8.08 -8.16 -19.39
CA TYR A 233 8.49 -6.90 -18.79
C TYR A 233 9.71 -7.09 -17.88
N TRP A 234 9.64 -8.03 -16.94
CA TRP A 234 10.77 -8.38 -16.08
C TRP A 234 11.98 -8.79 -16.91
N SER A 235 11.81 -9.58 -17.98
CA SER A 235 12.90 -10.03 -18.82
C SER A 235 13.57 -8.87 -19.55
N LYS A 236 12.77 -7.93 -20.08
CA LYS A 236 13.24 -6.73 -20.76
C LYS A 236 13.99 -5.76 -19.84
N TYR A 237 13.45 -5.52 -18.64
CA TYR A 237 14.01 -4.50 -17.74
C TYR A 237 14.92 -5.08 -16.63
N ARG A 238 14.93 -6.41 -16.47
CA ARG A 238 15.64 -7.17 -15.43
C ARG A 238 15.51 -6.57 -14.03
N THR A 239 14.35 -5.98 -13.71
CA THR A 239 14.12 -5.30 -12.42
C THR A 239 13.37 -6.19 -11.45
N THR A 240 13.81 -6.18 -10.21
CA THR A 240 13.13 -6.75 -9.04
C THR A 240 11.94 -5.90 -8.54
N ASN A 241 11.65 -4.76 -9.20
CA ASN A 241 10.63 -3.81 -8.75
C ASN A 241 9.23 -4.09 -9.36
N ALA A 242 8.46 -4.95 -8.69
CA ALA A 242 7.06 -5.22 -9.02
C ALA A 242 6.20 -3.94 -9.10
N LEU A 243 6.34 -3.02 -8.14
CA LEU A 243 5.56 -1.78 -8.10
C LEU A 243 5.78 -0.90 -9.35
N ARG A 244 7.00 -0.88 -9.90
CA ARG A 244 7.29 -0.14 -11.14
C ARG A 244 6.58 -0.74 -12.35
N TYR A 245 6.54 -2.06 -12.47
CA TYR A 245 5.75 -2.75 -13.50
C TYR A 245 4.27 -2.35 -13.36
N TYR A 246 3.76 -2.35 -12.13
CA TYR A 246 2.35 -2.05 -11.86
C TYR A 246 1.98 -0.64 -12.27
N ALA A 247 2.74 0.32 -11.76
CA ALA A 247 2.56 1.73 -12.05
C ALA A 247 2.68 2.03 -13.56
N ALA A 248 3.58 1.35 -14.28
CA ALA A 248 3.73 1.52 -15.71
C ALA A 248 2.49 1.05 -16.50
N ASN A 249 1.93 -0.12 -16.16
CA ASN A 249 0.72 -0.62 -16.83
C ASN A 249 -0.50 0.24 -16.51
N VAL A 250 -0.69 0.60 -15.24
CA VAL A 250 -1.78 1.51 -14.81
C VAL A 250 -1.67 2.84 -15.54
N ALA A 251 -0.48 3.46 -15.53
CA ALA A 251 -0.26 4.73 -16.23
C ALA A 251 -0.51 4.62 -17.74
N SER A 252 -0.13 3.50 -18.37
CA SER A 252 -0.42 3.27 -19.79
C SER A 252 -1.92 3.25 -20.06
N HIS A 253 -2.71 2.52 -19.27
CA HIS A 253 -4.16 2.47 -19.45
C HIS A 253 -4.83 3.81 -19.18
N VAL A 254 -4.43 4.52 -18.13
CA VAL A 254 -4.93 5.87 -17.83
C VAL A 254 -4.61 6.81 -18.97
N SER A 255 -3.35 6.86 -19.43
CA SER A 255 -2.94 7.75 -20.52
C SER A 255 -3.70 7.49 -21.82
N THR A 256 -4.00 6.23 -22.14
CA THR A 256 -4.82 5.91 -23.33
C THR A 256 -6.26 6.40 -23.17
N MET A 257 -6.83 6.32 -21.97
CA MET A 257 -8.20 6.78 -21.72
C MET A 257 -8.29 8.30 -21.73
N THR A 258 -7.36 8.99 -21.07
CA THR A 258 -7.37 10.45 -20.95
C THR A 258 -7.00 11.15 -22.25
N ALA A 259 -6.23 10.50 -23.13
CA ALA A 259 -5.94 11.03 -24.47
C ALA A 259 -7.20 11.26 -25.32
N ASN A 260 -8.29 10.52 -25.03
CA ASN A 260 -9.58 10.64 -25.72
C ASN A 260 -10.63 11.39 -24.88
N SER A 261 -10.25 11.87 -23.70
CA SER A 261 -11.14 12.58 -22.77
C SER A 261 -11.06 14.09 -22.98
N GLY A 262 -12.17 14.80 -22.81
CA GLY A 262 -12.22 16.25 -23.06
C GLY A 262 -11.41 17.06 -22.05
N ASN A 263 -11.38 16.62 -20.79
CA ASN A 263 -10.74 17.34 -19.70
C ASN A 263 -9.38 16.77 -19.30
N GLY A 264 -9.07 15.53 -19.69
CA GLY A 264 -7.81 14.87 -19.33
C GLY A 264 -7.75 14.43 -17.87
N HIS A 265 -8.86 14.52 -17.12
CA HIS A 265 -8.90 14.08 -15.73
C HIS A 265 -9.20 12.59 -15.64
N TYR A 266 -8.77 11.98 -14.54
CA TYR A 266 -9.03 10.59 -14.28
C TYR A 266 -9.26 10.29 -12.81
N GLY A 267 -10.06 9.26 -12.59
CA GLY A 267 -10.18 8.54 -11.34
C GLY A 267 -9.83 7.08 -11.54
N LEU A 268 -9.24 6.46 -10.53
CA LEU A 268 -8.94 5.04 -10.56
C LEU A 268 -9.13 4.37 -9.20
N TYR A 269 -9.62 3.14 -9.26
CA TYR A 269 -9.74 2.25 -8.12
C TYR A 269 -9.06 0.93 -8.45
N ILE A 270 -8.14 0.52 -7.58
CA ILE A 270 -7.28 -0.65 -7.80
C ILE A 270 -7.42 -1.58 -6.61
N VAL A 271 -7.76 -2.84 -6.88
CA VAL A 271 -7.88 -3.88 -5.87
C VAL A 271 -6.79 -4.91 -6.10
N PRO A 272 -5.97 -5.25 -5.09
CA PRO A 272 -4.99 -6.32 -5.23
C PRO A 272 -5.70 -7.66 -5.35
N ASP A 273 -5.27 -8.50 -6.28
CA ASP A 273 -5.67 -9.90 -6.32
C ASP A 273 -4.74 -10.73 -5.44
N LYS A 274 -5.34 -11.40 -4.44
CA LYS A 274 -4.65 -12.24 -3.46
C LYS A 274 -4.69 -13.72 -3.81
N THR A 275 -5.49 -14.09 -4.81
CA THR A 275 -5.85 -15.50 -5.10
C THR A 275 -4.84 -16.19 -6.01
N ALA A 276 -4.01 -15.41 -6.73
CA ALA A 276 -3.05 -15.95 -7.65
C ALA A 276 -1.62 -15.52 -7.30
N LYS A 277 -0.67 -16.46 -7.43
CA LYS A 277 0.77 -16.15 -7.51
C LYS A 277 1.11 -15.27 -8.73
N THR A 278 0.15 -15.09 -9.64
CA THR A 278 0.26 -14.21 -10.80
C THR A 278 -0.45 -12.89 -10.50
N TRP A 279 0.28 -11.78 -10.63
CA TRP A 279 -0.26 -10.46 -10.33
C TRP A 279 -1.32 -10.01 -11.32
N LYS A 280 -2.50 -9.71 -10.80
CA LYS A 280 -3.74 -9.53 -11.55
C LYS A 280 -4.69 -8.56 -10.80
N PRO A 281 -4.31 -7.31 -10.50
CA PRO A 281 -5.21 -6.42 -9.80
C PRO A 281 -6.40 -6.08 -10.71
N LYS A 282 -7.57 -5.92 -10.10
CA LYS A 282 -8.71 -5.34 -10.80
C LYS A 282 -8.55 -3.82 -10.78
N ILE A 283 -8.74 -3.19 -11.94
CA ILE A 283 -8.65 -1.74 -12.07
C ILE A 283 -9.93 -1.25 -12.72
N THR A 284 -10.59 -0.30 -12.06
CA THR A 284 -11.65 0.50 -12.67
C THR A 284 -11.10 1.91 -12.85
N ILE A 285 -11.16 2.41 -14.08
CA ILE A 285 -10.69 3.74 -14.46
C ILE A 285 -11.89 4.52 -14.98
N VAL A 286 -11.99 5.79 -14.59
CA VAL A 286 -12.99 6.74 -15.06
C VAL A 286 -12.26 7.96 -15.61
N ALA A 287 -12.66 8.46 -16.77
CA ALA A 287 -12.20 9.72 -17.35
C ALA A 287 -13.39 10.55 -17.84
N ASP A 288 -13.27 11.88 -17.82
CA ASP A 288 -14.33 12.87 -18.09
C ASP A 288 -13.96 13.97 -19.12
#